data_AF-A0A914KS14-F1
#
_entry.id   AF-A0A914KS14-F1
#
_cell.length_a   1.000
_cell.length_b   1.000
_cell.length_c   1.000
_cell.angle_alpha   90.00
_cell.angle_beta   90.00
_cell.angle_gamma   90.00
#
_symmetry.space_group_name_H-M   'P 1'
#
loop_
_entity.id
_entity.type
_entity.pdbx_description
1 polymer ?
#
loop_
_entity_poly.entity_id
_entity_poly.type
_entity_poly.pdbx_seq_one_letter_code
_entity_poly.pdbx_strand_id
1 'polypeptide(L)'
;MQNSFGMPPISAGPSHYFGSADEKAIPQAEVSFLNKVLNDKLNQLNEGVPEVSKLQSDPTSPLYSVHSFEDLALKPELIRALRMMGFQQPSKIQEAALPVLLSDPPQDIIAQSQSGTGKTATFLLAMLQRLNPSQKEPQCIVVAPTFELAQQIGDVAKQMAAYLPDVQIRFAVKGESVQNNASKFSEQLIIGTPGKMLDWILRNYIDTSRIIAFALDEADVMISQQGYQDKSILIHNNIIAANPNCQCMLFSATFSDSVFHFAGKLIADPIIITIRRQDQSLPYIRQYYVRSKDREDKYQAVWGGGGRSERSSRASN
;
A
#
# COMPACT_ATOMS: atom_id res chain seq x y z
N MET A 1 -13.44 62.37 44.89
CA MET A 1 -13.06 61.64 46.12
C MET A 1 -13.17 60.15 45.81
N GLN A 2 -12.01 59.46 45.88
CA GLN A 2 -11.73 58.05 46.25
C GLN A 2 -12.47 56.91 45.51
N ASN A 3 -11.91 55.74 45.14
CA ASN A 3 -10.58 55.07 45.18
C ASN A 3 -10.71 53.87 44.18
N SER A 4 -9.84 53.59 43.19
CA SER A 4 -8.49 52.98 43.18
C SER A 4 -8.37 51.54 43.72
N PHE A 5 -8.26 50.56 42.81
CA PHE A 5 -7.44 49.31 42.80
C PHE A 5 -7.62 48.73 41.38
N GLY A 6 -6.66 48.40 40.52
CA GLY A 6 -5.22 48.18 40.64
C GLY A 6 -4.87 46.78 40.10
N MET A 7 -4.69 46.60 38.79
CA MET A 7 -3.95 45.46 38.21
C MET A 7 -3.05 45.91 37.03
N PRO A 8 -1.83 45.37 36.88
CA PRO A 8 -0.78 45.86 35.98
C PRO A 8 -0.88 45.31 34.54
N PRO A 9 -0.13 45.88 33.57
CA PRO A 9 -0.28 45.60 32.13
C PRO A 9 0.39 44.29 31.69
N ILE A 10 -0.25 43.60 30.74
CA ILE A 10 0.34 42.46 30.01
C ILE A 10 1.28 43.03 28.94
N SER A 11 2.55 42.64 29.01
CA SER A 11 3.61 43.01 28.08
C SER A 11 3.33 42.48 26.68
N ALA A 12 3.46 43.35 25.68
CA ALA A 12 3.53 43.00 24.27
C ALA A 12 4.78 42.15 23.98
N GLY A 13 4.59 40.98 23.37
CA GLY A 13 5.62 40.17 22.73
C GLY A 13 5.42 40.20 21.21
N PRO A 14 6.50 40.21 20.40
CA PRO A 14 6.45 40.68 19.03
C PRO A 14 5.86 39.65 18.06
N SER A 15 5.00 40.17 17.19
CA SER A 15 4.64 39.60 15.90
C SER A 15 5.87 39.44 15.00
N HIS A 16 6.21 38.22 14.60
CA HIS A 16 6.92 37.90 13.35
C HIS A 16 7.08 36.38 13.22
N TYR A 17 6.42 35.76 12.25
CA TYR A 17 6.96 34.58 11.56
C TYR A 17 6.38 34.56 10.13
N PHE A 18 7.13 35.15 9.21
CA PHE A 18 7.06 34.88 7.78
C PHE A 18 8.43 34.31 7.38
N GLY A 19 8.42 33.05 6.88
CA GLY A 19 9.33 32.47 5.89
C GLY A 19 10.78 32.13 6.27
N SER A 20 11.15 30.86 6.12
CA SER A 20 12.44 30.51 5.48
C SER A 20 12.33 29.16 4.76
N ALA A 21 12.60 29.21 3.45
CA ALA A 21 12.90 28.05 2.62
C ALA A 21 14.24 27.45 3.07
N ASP A 22 14.23 26.19 3.49
CA ASP A 22 15.38 25.27 3.56
C ASP A 22 14.90 23.90 4.07
N GLU A 23 13.96 23.26 3.35
CA GLU A 23 13.84 21.80 3.43
C GLU A 23 15.01 21.23 2.63
N LYS A 24 16.12 20.95 3.32
CA LYS A 24 17.29 20.35 2.68
C LYS A 24 16.97 18.92 2.31
N ALA A 25 16.91 18.66 1.00
CA ALA A 25 16.91 17.31 0.44
C ALA A 25 18.05 16.49 1.07
N ILE A 26 17.75 15.25 1.45
CA ILE A 26 18.72 14.33 2.07
C ILE A 26 19.88 14.15 1.07
N PRO A 27 21.13 14.44 1.46
CA PRO A 27 22.29 14.27 0.60
C PRO A 27 22.34 12.88 -0.03
N GLN A 28 22.56 12.81 -1.34
CA GLN A 28 22.60 11.55 -2.10
C GLN A 28 23.66 10.57 -1.56
N ALA A 29 24.71 11.08 -0.91
CA ALA A 29 25.72 10.29 -0.22
C ALA A 29 25.18 9.63 1.07
N GLU A 30 24.28 10.29 1.81
CA GLU A 30 23.57 9.70 2.95
C GLU A 30 22.56 8.65 2.50
N VAL A 31 21.81 8.88 1.41
CA VAL A 31 20.92 7.87 0.81
C VAL A 31 21.72 6.66 0.34
N SER A 32 22.85 6.87 -0.33
CA SER A 32 23.72 5.79 -0.79
C SER A 32 24.36 5.03 0.37
N PHE A 33 24.72 5.72 1.46
CA PHE A 33 25.21 5.10 2.69
C PHE A 33 24.11 4.29 3.38
N LEU A 34 22.89 4.81 3.45
CA LEU A 34 21.72 4.09 3.95
C LEU A 34 21.45 2.84 3.13
N ASN A 35 21.42 2.95 1.79
CA ASN A 35 21.24 1.79 0.91
C ASN A 35 22.36 0.77 1.10
N LYS A 36 23.61 1.22 1.26
CA LYS A 36 24.73 0.32 1.52
C LYS A 36 24.62 -0.37 2.89
N VAL A 37 24.26 0.35 3.95
CA VAL A 37 24.07 -0.23 5.29
C VAL A 37 22.85 -1.13 5.36
N LEU A 38 21.77 -0.80 4.64
CA LEU A 38 20.58 -1.63 4.52
C LEU A 38 20.89 -2.91 3.76
N ASN A 39 21.57 -2.80 2.62
CA ASN A 39 21.94 -3.94 1.77
C ASN A 39 23.02 -4.82 2.41
N ASP A 40 24.01 -4.25 3.09
CA ASP A 40 25.02 -5.01 3.85
C ASP A 40 24.39 -5.73 5.05
N LYS A 41 23.41 -5.10 5.72
CA LYS A 41 22.61 -5.78 6.74
C LYS A 41 21.77 -6.88 6.09
N LEU A 42 21.00 -6.60 5.03
CA LEU A 42 20.09 -7.54 4.35
C LEU A 42 20.83 -8.77 3.78
N ASN A 43 22.03 -8.59 3.26
CA ASN A 43 22.88 -9.70 2.82
C ASN A 43 23.43 -10.54 4.00
N GLN A 44 23.65 -9.93 5.17
CA GLN A 44 23.93 -10.67 6.41
C GLN A 44 22.68 -11.37 6.98
N LEU A 45 21.49 -11.09 6.46
CA LEU A 45 20.18 -11.57 6.94
C LEU A 45 19.58 -12.70 6.09
N ASN A 46 20.40 -13.37 5.25
CA ASN A 46 20.10 -14.72 4.76
C ASN A 46 19.90 -15.74 5.91
N GLU A 47 20.21 -15.36 7.15
CA GLU A 47 19.63 -15.94 8.37
C GLU A 47 18.74 -14.91 9.10
N GLY A 48 17.43 -14.93 8.81
CA GLY A 48 16.41 -14.29 9.64
C GLY A 48 16.20 -12.78 9.42
N VAL A 49 15.19 -12.43 8.62
CA VAL A 49 14.68 -11.07 8.38
C VAL A 49 14.56 -10.24 9.68
N PRO A 50 15.14 -9.02 9.77
CA PRO A 50 15.04 -8.18 10.96
C PRO A 50 13.63 -7.70 11.16
N GLU A 51 13.32 -7.56 12.43
CA GLU A 51 12.09 -6.99 12.93
C GLU A 51 12.09 -5.48 12.68
N VAL A 52 11.04 -4.97 12.02
CA VAL A 52 10.80 -3.55 11.72
C VAL A 52 10.89 -2.68 13.00
N SER A 53 10.67 -3.28 14.16
CA SER A 53 10.72 -2.68 15.50
C SER A 53 12.03 -1.95 15.84
N LYS A 54 13.18 -2.37 15.32
CA LYS A 54 14.49 -1.77 15.69
C LYS A 54 14.90 -0.55 14.85
N LEU A 55 14.27 -0.32 13.71
CA LEU A 55 14.55 0.85 12.84
C LEU A 55 13.56 2.01 13.06
N GLN A 56 12.50 1.77 13.84
CA GLN A 56 11.41 2.71 14.16
C GLN A 56 11.70 3.62 15.37
N SER A 57 12.76 3.34 16.15
CA SER A 57 13.05 4.08 17.40
C SER A 57 14.01 5.27 17.22
N ASP A 58 14.55 5.48 16.02
CA ASP A 58 15.47 6.59 15.74
C ASP A 58 14.69 7.78 15.15
N PRO A 59 14.64 8.94 15.83
CA PRO A 59 13.94 10.13 15.36
C PRO A 59 14.53 10.77 14.09
N THR A 60 15.70 10.32 13.63
CA THR A 60 16.32 10.73 12.37
C THR A 60 16.14 9.72 11.24
N SER A 61 15.51 8.57 11.53
CA SER A 61 15.24 7.52 10.55
C SER A 61 14.05 7.89 9.65
N PRO A 62 14.11 7.65 8.33
CA PRO A 62 12.94 7.74 7.44
C PRO A 62 11.80 6.78 7.85
N LEU A 63 12.08 5.83 8.73
CA LEU A 63 11.14 4.87 9.31
C LEU A 63 10.62 5.30 10.69
N TYR A 64 10.88 6.54 11.12
CA TYR A 64 10.33 7.08 12.36
C TYR A 64 8.81 6.94 12.36
N SER A 65 8.27 6.38 13.44
CA SER A 65 6.89 5.95 13.50
C SER A 65 5.92 7.11 13.42
N VAL A 66 5.21 7.18 12.29
CA VAL A 66 4.01 8.00 12.15
C VAL A 66 2.91 7.41 13.01
N HIS A 67 2.27 8.24 13.84
CA HIS A 67 1.21 7.80 14.75
C HIS A 67 -0.18 8.33 14.35
N SER A 68 -0.24 9.30 13.44
CA SER A 68 -1.47 9.86 12.90
C SER A 68 -1.36 10.12 11.40
N PHE A 69 -2.49 10.16 10.69
CA PHE A 69 -2.48 10.51 9.27
C PHE A 69 -2.08 11.98 9.06
N GLU A 70 -2.31 12.82 10.07
CA GLU A 70 -1.93 14.23 10.09
C GLU A 70 -0.41 14.44 10.01
N ASP A 71 0.39 13.48 10.49
CA ASP A 71 1.86 13.56 10.43
C ASP A 71 2.42 13.33 9.00
N LEU A 72 1.60 12.83 8.07
CA LEU A 72 2.02 12.41 6.72
C LEU A 72 1.94 13.52 5.66
N ALA A 73 1.67 14.78 6.07
CA ALA A 73 1.53 15.93 5.16
C ALA A 73 0.63 15.65 3.93
N LEU A 74 -0.44 14.88 4.14
CA LEU A 74 -1.37 14.48 3.08
C LEU A 74 -2.22 15.66 2.59
N LYS A 75 -2.72 15.58 1.36
CA LYS A 75 -3.75 16.49 0.85
C LYS A 75 -4.93 16.54 1.84
N PRO A 76 -5.44 17.73 2.21
CA PRO A 76 -6.55 17.86 3.15
C PRO A 76 -7.80 17.05 2.74
N GLU A 77 -8.03 16.92 1.45
CA GLU A 77 -9.11 16.13 0.84
C GLU A 77 -8.98 14.64 1.18
N LEU A 78 -7.75 14.11 1.20
CA LEU A 78 -7.46 12.72 1.54
C LEU A 78 -7.63 12.47 3.03
N ILE A 79 -7.16 13.38 3.89
CA ILE A 79 -7.42 13.30 5.34
C ILE A 79 -8.93 13.27 5.61
N ARG A 80 -9.68 14.13 4.93
CA ARG A 80 -11.14 14.16 5.05
C ARG A 80 -11.78 12.85 4.60
N ALA A 81 -11.33 12.27 3.48
CA ALA A 81 -11.82 10.98 2.99
C ALA A 81 -11.56 9.85 4.00
N LEU A 82 -10.33 9.77 4.53
CA LEU A 82 -9.94 8.77 5.53
C LEU A 82 -10.84 8.82 6.78
N ARG A 83 -11.11 10.03 7.31
CA ARG A 83 -12.02 10.19 8.46
C ARG A 83 -13.44 9.72 8.15
N MET A 84 -13.96 10.03 6.95
CA MET A 84 -15.31 9.61 6.53
C MET A 84 -15.42 8.10 6.35
N MET A 85 -14.33 7.45 5.95
CA MET A 85 -14.22 5.99 5.88
C MET A 85 -14.01 5.34 7.26
N GLY A 86 -13.88 6.14 8.32
CA GLY A 86 -13.72 5.67 9.70
C GLY A 86 -12.27 5.35 10.11
N PHE A 87 -11.27 5.73 9.30
CA PHE A 87 -9.87 5.60 9.70
C PHE A 87 -9.53 6.66 10.76
N GLN A 88 -9.18 6.20 11.96
CA GLN A 88 -8.78 7.06 13.07
C GLN A 88 -7.26 7.19 13.18
N GLN A 89 -6.55 6.07 13.02
CA GLN A 89 -5.10 6.00 13.08
C GLN A 89 -4.58 5.03 12.01
N PRO A 90 -3.34 5.20 11.54
CA PRO A 90 -2.72 4.27 10.61
C PRO A 90 -2.59 2.86 11.25
N SER A 91 -2.78 1.81 10.45
CA SER A 91 -2.43 0.45 10.86
C SER A 91 -0.92 0.23 10.86
N LYS A 92 -0.41 -0.83 11.52
CA LYS A 92 1.04 -1.13 11.56
C LYS A 92 1.72 -1.15 10.18
N ILE A 93 1.05 -1.68 9.16
CA ILE A 93 1.60 -1.67 7.80
C ILE A 93 1.59 -0.27 7.19
N GLN A 94 0.60 0.55 7.51
CA GLN A 94 0.53 1.95 7.09
C GLN A 94 1.58 2.81 7.80
N GLU A 95 1.78 2.64 9.10
CA GLU A 95 2.83 3.33 9.87
C GLU A 95 4.23 3.03 9.31
N ALA A 96 4.48 1.78 8.90
CA ALA A 96 5.77 1.38 8.35
C ALA A 96 5.94 1.80 6.88
N ALA A 97 4.88 1.69 6.07
CA ALA A 97 4.99 1.85 4.62
C ALA A 97 4.70 3.28 4.14
N LEU A 98 3.78 4.03 4.76
CA LEU A 98 3.42 5.36 4.27
C LEU A 98 4.57 6.38 4.30
N PRO A 99 5.42 6.45 5.34
CA PRO A 99 6.56 7.39 5.32
C PRO A 99 7.51 7.13 4.16
N VAL A 100 7.82 5.86 3.91
CA VAL A 100 8.66 5.40 2.80
C VAL A 100 7.97 5.66 1.46
N LEU A 101 6.69 5.30 1.38
CA LEU A 101 5.93 5.46 0.16
C LEU A 101 5.75 6.90 -0.18
N LEU A 102 5.64 7.84 0.77
CA LEU A 102 5.37 9.27 0.57
C LEU A 102 6.64 10.12 0.52
N SER A 103 7.82 9.53 0.68
CA SER A 103 9.08 10.26 0.56
C SER A 103 9.25 10.92 -0.80
N ASP A 104 10.12 11.93 -0.84
CA ASP A 104 10.60 12.55 -2.06
C ASP A 104 12.14 12.43 -2.12
N PRO A 105 12.72 11.68 -3.07
CA PRO A 105 12.02 10.93 -4.11
C PRO A 105 11.23 9.71 -3.57
N PRO A 106 10.18 9.26 -4.28
CA PRO A 106 9.45 8.04 -3.94
C PRO A 106 10.36 6.83 -3.95
N GLN A 107 10.17 5.93 -2.97
CA GLN A 107 10.88 4.66 -2.90
C GLN A 107 9.99 3.50 -3.33
N ASP A 108 10.60 2.51 -3.97
CA ASP A 108 9.95 1.25 -4.30
C ASP A 108 9.88 0.34 -3.08
N ILE A 109 8.78 -0.42 -2.96
CA ILE A 109 8.60 -1.30 -1.81
C ILE A 109 8.12 -2.70 -2.18
N ILE A 110 8.50 -3.64 -1.33
CA ILE A 110 7.93 -4.98 -1.24
C ILE A 110 7.37 -5.14 0.17
N ALA A 111 6.06 -5.31 0.30
CA ALA A 111 5.36 -5.32 1.58
C ALA A 111 4.65 -6.65 1.84
N GLN A 112 5.03 -7.30 2.94
CA GLN A 112 4.41 -8.50 3.50
C GLN A 112 3.56 -8.14 4.71
N SER A 113 2.25 -8.39 4.62
CA SER A 113 1.36 -8.34 5.79
C SER A 113 0.06 -9.09 5.52
N GLN A 114 -0.59 -9.57 6.59
CA GLN A 114 -1.82 -10.37 6.48
C GLN A 114 -2.95 -9.61 5.76
N SER A 115 -3.94 -10.35 5.24
CA SER A 115 -5.17 -9.75 4.71
C SER A 115 -5.91 -8.97 5.81
N GLY A 116 -6.58 -7.88 5.41
CA GLY A 116 -7.31 -7.02 6.35
C GLY A 116 -6.45 -6.06 7.19
N THR A 117 -5.14 -5.95 6.90
CA THR A 117 -4.23 -5.07 7.65
C THR A 117 -4.14 -3.64 7.10
N GLY A 118 -4.80 -3.34 5.97
CA GLY A 118 -4.81 -2.00 5.38
C GLY A 118 -3.92 -1.80 4.15
N LYS A 119 -3.30 -2.85 3.60
CA LYS A 119 -2.46 -2.82 2.39
C LYS A 119 -3.07 -2.02 1.23
N THR A 120 -4.34 -2.29 0.93
CA THR A 120 -5.08 -1.62 -0.16
C THR A 120 -5.15 -0.11 0.04
N ALA A 121 -5.52 0.34 1.25
CA ALA A 121 -5.54 1.75 1.57
C ALA A 121 -4.13 2.37 1.54
N THR A 122 -3.10 1.62 1.92
CA THR A 122 -1.70 2.09 1.89
C THR A 122 -1.26 2.54 0.49
N PHE A 123 -1.37 1.67 -0.52
CA PHE A 123 -0.90 2.04 -1.87
C PHE A 123 -1.83 3.02 -2.57
N LEU A 124 -3.15 2.92 -2.33
CA LEU A 124 -4.10 3.88 -2.89
C LEU A 124 -3.86 5.29 -2.33
N LEU A 125 -3.54 5.41 -1.04
CA LEU A 125 -3.22 6.70 -0.44
C LEU A 125 -1.97 7.32 -1.09
N ALA A 126 -0.91 6.51 -1.26
CA ALA A 126 0.31 6.95 -1.93
C ALA A 126 0.06 7.40 -3.38
N MET A 127 -0.73 6.63 -4.15
CA MET A 127 -1.10 6.98 -5.52
C MET A 127 -1.93 8.26 -5.61
N LEU A 128 -2.99 8.38 -4.79
CA LEU A 128 -3.87 9.56 -4.79
C LEU A 128 -3.16 10.82 -4.29
N GLN A 129 -2.20 10.67 -3.37
CA GLN A 129 -1.35 11.78 -2.92
C GLN A 129 -0.50 12.32 -4.09
N ARG A 130 0.05 11.44 -4.94
CA ARG A 130 0.95 11.85 -6.02
C ARG A 130 0.27 12.32 -7.29
N LEU A 131 -0.83 11.68 -7.69
CA LEU A 131 -1.44 12.01 -8.96
C LEU A 131 -1.93 13.47 -8.99
N ASN A 132 -1.90 14.04 -10.19
CA ASN A 132 -2.39 15.36 -10.49
C ASN A 132 -3.78 15.28 -11.15
N PRO A 133 -4.86 15.68 -10.45
CA PRO A 133 -6.22 15.58 -10.98
C PRO A 133 -6.48 16.45 -12.24
N SER A 134 -5.68 17.50 -12.45
CA SER A 134 -5.82 18.39 -13.61
C SER A 134 -5.34 17.75 -14.92
N GLN A 135 -4.46 16.75 -14.84
CA GLN A 135 -3.98 15.99 -15.98
C GLN A 135 -4.95 14.84 -16.27
N LYS A 136 -5.72 14.97 -17.36
CA LYS A 136 -6.69 13.98 -17.81
C LYS A 136 -6.02 12.88 -18.63
N GLU A 137 -5.15 12.12 -17.97
CA GLU A 137 -4.42 10.97 -18.51
C GLU A 137 -4.09 9.97 -17.39
N PRO A 138 -3.92 8.66 -17.71
CA PRO A 138 -3.46 7.67 -16.74
C PRO A 138 -2.13 8.04 -16.11
N GLN A 139 -2.08 8.01 -14.78
CA GLN A 139 -0.90 8.30 -13.97
C GLN A 139 -0.59 7.16 -13.00
N CYS A 140 -1.59 6.39 -12.60
CA CYS A 140 -1.44 5.29 -11.66
C CYS A 140 -2.08 4.00 -12.20
N ILE A 141 -1.39 2.88 -12.03
CA ILE A 141 -1.88 1.55 -12.41
C ILE A 141 -1.87 0.62 -11.21
N VAL A 142 -2.99 -0.05 -10.94
CA VAL A 142 -3.08 -1.14 -9.98
C VAL A 142 -3.45 -2.43 -10.70
N VAL A 143 -2.66 -3.48 -10.47
CA VAL A 143 -2.91 -4.82 -11.01
C VAL A 143 -3.31 -5.75 -9.88
N ALA A 144 -4.50 -6.34 -10.01
CA ALA A 144 -5.08 -7.28 -9.06
C ALA A 144 -5.33 -8.64 -9.73
N PRO A 145 -5.26 -9.76 -9.00
CA PRO A 145 -5.26 -11.08 -9.61
C PRO A 145 -6.66 -11.58 -9.98
N THR A 146 -7.74 -10.94 -9.52
CA THR A 146 -9.10 -11.32 -9.93
C THR A 146 -9.97 -10.11 -10.26
N PHE A 147 -11.07 -10.36 -10.97
CA PHE A 147 -12.06 -9.34 -11.27
C PHE A 147 -12.66 -8.75 -9.99
N GLU A 148 -12.99 -9.61 -9.04
CA GLU A 148 -13.62 -9.26 -7.77
C GLU A 148 -12.69 -8.40 -6.91
N LEU A 149 -11.40 -8.76 -6.85
CA LEU A 149 -10.40 -7.97 -6.13
C LEU A 149 -10.19 -6.60 -6.80
N ALA A 150 -10.14 -6.55 -8.14
CA ALA A 150 -10.06 -5.28 -8.86
C ALA A 150 -11.26 -4.36 -8.54
N GLN A 151 -12.48 -4.91 -8.49
CA GLN A 151 -13.68 -4.14 -8.09
C GLN A 151 -13.58 -3.65 -6.64
N GLN A 152 -13.19 -4.52 -5.71
CA GLN A 152 -13.02 -4.14 -4.29
C GLN A 152 -11.99 -3.01 -4.11
N ILE A 153 -10.83 -3.11 -4.77
CA ILE A 153 -9.81 -2.05 -4.74
C ILE A 153 -10.40 -0.75 -5.32
N GLY A 154 -11.13 -0.84 -6.44
CA GLY A 154 -11.77 0.32 -7.05
C GLY A 154 -12.82 0.98 -6.16
N ASP A 155 -13.59 0.23 -5.38
CA ASP A 155 -14.56 0.78 -4.45
C ASP A 155 -13.89 1.47 -3.25
N VAL A 156 -12.76 0.96 -2.78
CA VAL A 156 -11.92 1.65 -1.80
C VAL A 156 -11.34 2.93 -2.42
N ALA A 157 -10.83 2.86 -3.65
CA ALA A 157 -10.26 4.01 -4.35
C ALA A 157 -11.28 5.14 -4.56
N LYS A 158 -12.52 4.81 -4.95
CA LYS A 158 -13.62 5.79 -5.09
C LYS A 158 -13.93 6.49 -3.76
N GLN A 159 -13.96 5.74 -2.66
CA GLN A 159 -14.20 6.31 -1.34
C GLN A 159 -13.06 7.22 -0.89
N MET A 160 -11.81 6.81 -1.12
CA MET A 160 -10.63 7.63 -0.80
C MET A 160 -10.52 8.88 -1.69
N ALA A 161 -10.99 8.80 -2.93
CA ALA A 161 -11.03 9.91 -3.88
C ALA A 161 -12.31 10.76 -3.80
N ALA A 162 -13.22 10.51 -2.84
CA ALA A 162 -14.54 11.15 -2.79
C ALA A 162 -14.49 12.69 -2.71
N TYR A 163 -13.38 13.25 -2.20
CA TYR A 163 -13.14 14.69 -2.10
C TYR A 163 -12.16 15.23 -3.17
N LEU A 164 -11.80 14.41 -4.15
CA LEU A 164 -10.97 14.77 -5.30
C LEU A 164 -11.84 14.71 -6.58
N PRO A 165 -12.67 15.73 -6.86
CA PRO A 165 -13.74 15.66 -7.87
C PRO A 165 -13.23 15.40 -9.30
N ASP A 166 -11.98 15.77 -9.56
CA ASP A 166 -11.34 15.64 -10.86
C ASP A 166 -10.70 14.27 -11.11
N VAL A 167 -10.58 13.43 -10.09
CA VAL A 167 -9.98 12.10 -10.19
C VAL A 167 -11.02 11.11 -10.69
N GLN A 168 -10.69 10.46 -11.80
CA GLN A 168 -11.51 9.43 -12.41
C GLN A 168 -10.79 8.09 -12.39
N ILE A 169 -11.57 7.02 -12.26
CA ILE A 169 -11.07 5.65 -12.09
C ILE A 169 -11.66 4.79 -13.21
N ARG A 170 -10.82 4.04 -13.92
CA ARG A 170 -11.24 3.12 -14.99
C ARG A 170 -10.83 1.69 -14.67
N PHE A 171 -11.71 0.74 -14.98
CA PHE A 171 -11.49 -0.67 -14.72
C PHE A 171 -11.00 -1.43 -15.96
N ALA A 172 -9.77 -1.96 -15.91
CA ALA A 172 -9.23 -2.85 -16.94
C ALA A 172 -9.59 -4.31 -16.62
N VAL A 173 -10.85 -4.69 -16.83
CA VAL A 173 -11.36 -6.02 -16.45
C VAL A 173 -12.11 -6.70 -17.60
N LYS A 174 -12.34 -8.01 -17.49
CA LYS A 174 -13.06 -8.79 -18.52
C LYS A 174 -14.46 -8.21 -18.74
N GLY A 175 -14.86 -8.07 -20.00
CA GLY A 175 -16.16 -7.50 -20.39
C GLY A 175 -16.08 -6.02 -20.78
N GLU A 176 -15.04 -5.31 -20.36
CA GLU A 176 -14.82 -3.93 -20.78
C GLU A 176 -14.34 -3.85 -22.22
N SER A 177 -15.16 -3.18 -23.04
CA SER A 177 -14.89 -2.96 -24.45
C SER A 177 -14.53 -1.51 -24.70
N VAL A 178 -13.51 -1.30 -25.54
CA VAL A 178 -13.05 0.01 -25.95
C VAL A 178 -13.28 0.08 -27.45
N GLN A 179 -13.82 1.19 -27.93
CA GLN A 179 -14.04 1.38 -29.37
C GLN A 179 -12.71 1.32 -30.12
N ASN A 180 -12.68 0.71 -31.30
CA ASN A 180 -11.45 0.48 -32.05
C ASN A 180 -10.69 1.76 -32.43
N ASN A 181 -11.35 2.93 -32.41
CA ASN A 181 -10.77 4.26 -32.65
C ASN A 181 -10.79 5.16 -31.40
N ALA A 182 -10.89 4.57 -30.19
CA ALA A 182 -10.89 5.37 -28.98
C ALA A 182 -9.56 6.13 -28.84
N SER A 183 -9.65 7.37 -28.38
CA SER A 183 -8.49 8.12 -27.91
C SER A 183 -7.84 7.41 -26.72
N LYS A 184 -6.64 7.87 -26.34
CA LYS A 184 -6.06 7.53 -25.04
C LYS A 184 -7.08 7.80 -23.92
N PHE A 185 -7.01 6.99 -22.87
CA PHE A 185 -7.85 7.18 -21.70
C PHE A 185 -7.56 8.50 -21.01
N SER A 186 -8.55 8.99 -20.27
CA SER A 186 -8.48 10.28 -19.58
C SER A 186 -8.50 10.14 -18.06
N GLU A 187 -8.79 8.93 -17.58
CA GLU A 187 -8.85 8.58 -16.18
C GLU A 187 -7.46 8.37 -15.59
N GLN A 188 -7.21 8.96 -14.43
CA GLN A 188 -5.89 9.03 -13.81
C GLN A 188 -5.48 7.71 -13.13
N LEU A 189 -6.45 6.94 -12.64
CA LEU A 189 -6.21 5.67 -11.97
C LEU A 189 -6.87 4.53 -12.75
N ILE A 190 -6.04 3.59 -13.21
CA ILE A 190 -6.51 2.39 -13.90
C ILE A 190 -6.29 1.18 -12.99
N ILE A 191 -7.36 0.43 -12.71
CA ILE A 191 -7.33 -0.75 -11.84
C ILE A 191 -7.81 -1.95 -12.64
N GLY A 192 -7.10 -3.08 -12.61
CA GLY A 192 -7.58 -4.22 -13.37
C GLY A 192 -6.77 -5.49 -13.26
N THR A 193 -7.09 -6.45 -14.12
CA THR A 193 -6.42 -7.75 -14.17
C THR A 193 -5.27 -7.74 -15.18
N PRO A 194 -4.21 -8.56 -14.98
CA PRO A 194 -3.02 -8.53 -15.84
C PRO A 194 -3.34 -8.70 -17.33
N GLY A 195 -4.28 -9.58 -17.68
CA GLY A 195 -4.63 -9.82 -19.08
C GLY A 195 -5.19 -8.58 -19.78
N LYS A 196 -6.13 -7.89 -19.15
CA LYS A 196 -6.80 -6.74 -19.78
C LYS A 196 -5.96 -5.47 -19.68
N MET A 197 -5.21 -5.31 -18.58
CA MET A 197 -4.24 -4.21 -18.44
C MET A 197 -3.18 -4.26 -19.54
N LEU A 198 -2.60 -5.45 -19.78
CA LEU A 198 -1.61 -5.63 -20.85
C LEU A 198 -2.21 -5.38 -22.24
N ASP A 199 -3.43 -5.87 -22.51
CA ASP A 199 -4.15 -5.58 -23.77
C ASP A 199 -4.29 -4.05 -24.01
N TRP A 200 -4.64 -3.28 -22.98
CA TRP A 200 -4.79 -1.83 -23.09
C TRP A 200 -3.48 -1.08 -23.27
N ILE A 201 -2.41 -1.53 -22.63
CA ILE A 201 -1.05 -1.00 -22.84
C ILE A 201 -0.59 -1.29 -24.28
N LEU A 202 -0.72 -2.52 -24.75
CA LEU A 202 -0.27 -2.93 -26.09
C LEU A 202 -1.08 -2.27 -27.21
N ARG A 203 -2.35 -1.95 -26.96
CA ARG A 203 -3.20 -1.16 -27.88
C ARG A 203 -2.97 0.35 -27.78
N ASN A 204 -2.04 0.80 -26.95
CA ASN A 204 -1.69 2.21 -26.75
C ASN A 204 -2.88 3.07 -26.27
N TYR A 205 -3.84 2.48 -25.56
CA TYR A 205 -4.89 3.25 -24.87
C TYR A 205 -4.36 3.94 -23.61
N ILE A 206 -3.28 3.39 -23.04
CA ILE A 206 -2.56 3.93 -21.89
C ILE A 206 -1.18 4.37 -22.38
N ASP A 207 -0.84 5.64 -22.15
CA ASP A 207 0.52 6.13 -22.35
C ASP A 207 1.39 5.76 -21.15
N THR A 208 2.25 4.75 -21.30
CA THR A 208 3.07 4.26 -20.18
C THR A 208 4.12 5.27 -19.71
N SER A 209 4.49 6.27 -20.55
CA SER A 209 5.43 7.32 -20.15
C SER A 209 4.86 8.29 -19.10
N ARG A 210 3.53 8.27 -18.91
CA ARG A 210 2.81 9.10 -17.93
C ARG A 210 2.57 8.41 -16.61
N ILE A 211 2.82 7.11 -16.52
CA ILE A 211 2.60 6.34 -15.30
C ILE A 211 3.71 6.67 -14.30
N ILE A 212 3.32 7.26 -13.17
CA ILE A 212 4.21 7.66 -12.08
C ILE A 212 4.18 6.67 -10.91
N ALA A 213 3.16 5.81 -10.85
CA ALA A 213 3.05 4.79 -9.81
C ALA A 213 2.38 3.51 -10.33
N PHE A 214 2.96 2.36 -9.97
CA PHE A 214 2.51 1.03 -10.31
C PHE A 214 2.40 0.18 -9.03
N ALA A 215 1.25 -0.43 -8.80
CA ALA A 215 1.04 -1.36 -7.70
C ALA A 215 0.60 -2.75 -8.18
N LEU A 216 1.13 -3.78 -7.53
CA LEU A 216 0.71 -5.15 -7.67
C LEU A 216 0.19 -5.66 -6.33
N ASP A 217 -1.09 -6.01 -6.27
CA ASP A 217 -1.74 -6.51 -5.05
C ASP A 217 -1.89 -8.04 -5.06
N GLU A 218 -1.90 -8.64 -3.87
CA GLU A 218 -2.00 -10.10 -3.64
C GLU A 218 -1.05 -10.91 -4.54
N ALA A 219 0.27 -10.61 -4.48
CA ALA A 219 1.27 -11.20 -5.36
C ALA A 219 1.39 -12.73 -5.24
N ASP A 220 1.11 -13.30 -4.07
CA ASP A 220 1.01 -14.75 -3.86
C ASP A 220 -0.13 -15.39 -4.66
N VAL A 221 -1.29 -14.73 -4.73
CA VAL A 221 -2.39 -15.15 -5.60
C VAL A 221 -2.00 -14.91 -7.07
N MET A 222 -1.30 -13.83 -7.39
CA MET A 222 -0.86 -13.51 -8.76
C MET A 222 -0.01 -14.62 -9.39
N ILE A 223 0.98 -15.14 -8.65
CA ILE A 223 1.86 -16.21 -9.15
C ILE A 223 1.17 -17.57 -9.24
N SER A 224 0.07 -17.77 -8.50
CA SER A 224 -0.69 -19.02 -8.55
C SER A 224 -1.54 -19.15 -9.83
N GLN A 225 -1.77 -18.04 -10.52
CA GLN A 225 -2.61 -18.01 -11.72
C GLN A 225 -1.79 -18.13 -13.00
N GLN A 226 -2.25 -19.01 -13.89
CA GLN A 226 -1.53 -19.33 -15.13
C GLN A 226 -1.34 -18.08 -16.01
N GLY A 227 -0.08 -17.75 -16.27
CA GLY A 227 0.34 -16.64 -17.14
C GLY A 227 0.14 -15.24 -16.54
N TYR A 228 -0.33 -15.11 -15.29
CA TYR A 228 -0.51 -13.80 -14.65
C TYR A 228 0.83 -13.22 -14.20
N GLN A 229 1.75 -14.07 -13.74
CA GLN A 229 3.13 -13.69 -13.48
C GLN A 229 3.78 -13.02 -14.70
N ASP A 230 3.78 -13.71 -15.85
CA ASP A 230 4.44 -13.22 -17.07
C ASP A 230 3.80 -11.92 -17.57
N LYS A 231 2.46 -11.85 -17.56
CA LYS A 231 1.75 -10.62 -17.95
C LYS A 231 2.05 -9.45 -17.03
N SER A 232 2.17 -9.69 -15.73
CA SER A 232 2.53 -8.65 -14.76
C SER A 232 3.95 -8.13 -14.99
N ILE A 233 4.90 -9.01 -15.31
CA ILE A 233 6.26 -8.63 -15.71
C ILE A 233 6.24 -7.81 -17.00
N LEU A 234 5.44 -8.21 -18.00
CA LEU A 234 5.32 -7.45 -19.24
C LEU A 234 4.73 -6.07 -19.02
N ILE A 235 3.68 -5.94 -18.21
CA ILE A 235 3.09 -4.63 -17.83
C ILE A 235 4.16 -3.75 -17.20
N HIS A 236 4.84 -4.27 -16.17
CA HIS A 236 5.90 -3.58 -15.47
C HIS A 236 7.02 -3.11 -16.43
N ASN A 237 7.52 -4.00 -17.29
CA ASN A 237 8.60 -3.68 -18.21
C ASN A 237 8.20 -2.61 -19.23
N ASN A 238 6.95 -2.60 -19.71
CA ASN A 238 6.45 -1.53 -20.59
C ASN A 238 6.36 -0.18 -19.88
N ILE A 239 6.08 -0.17 -18.56
CA ILE A 239 6.04 1.03 -17.74
C ILE A 239 7.47 1.54 -17.50
N ILE A 240 8.35 0.71 -16.95
CA ILE A 240 9.72 1.12 -16.59
C ILE A 240 10.56 1.50 -17.81
N ALA A 241 10.36 0.83 -18.96
CA ALA A 241 11.05 1.20 -20.20
C ALA A 241 10.65 2.61 -20.68
N ALA A 242 9.41 3.06 -20.40
CA ALA A 242 8.92 4.37 -20.80
C ALA A 242 9.13 5.45 -19.73
N ASN A 243 9.06 5.09 -18.45
CA ASN A 243 9.33 5.95 -17.31
C ASN A 243 10.11 5.18 -16.21
N PRO A 244 11.45 5.29 -16.20
CA PRO A 244 12.29 4.64 -15.18
C PRO A 244 12.08 5.15 -13.76
N ASN A 245 11.43 6.30 -13.58
CA ASN A 245 11.16 6.90 -12.26
C ASN A 245 9.78 6.52 -11.71
N CYS A 246 9.05 5.62 -12.38
CA CYS A 246 7.77 5.13 -11.87
C CYS A 246 7.97 4.39 -10.54
N GLN A 247 7.24 4.79 -9.50
CA GLN A 247 7.27 4.11 -8.21
C GLN A 247 6.59 2.75 -8.30
N CYS A 248 7.29 1.69 -7.94
CA CYS A 248 6.80 0.32 -7.92
C CYS A 248 6.50 -0.17 -6.50
N MET A 249 5.30 -0.73 -6.31
CA MET A 249 4.86 -1.26 -5.03
C MET A 249 4.30 -2.67 -5.19
N LEU A 250 4.83 -3.63 -4.44
CA LEU A 250 4.32 -5.00 -4.44
C LEU A 250 3.82 -5.38 -3.05
N PHE A 251 2.58 -5.87 -2.98
CA PHE A 251 1.94 -6.30 -1.75
C PHE A 251 1.58 -7.78 -1.80
N SER A 252 1.82 -8.51 -0.72
CA SER A 252 1.44 -9.91 -0.60
C SER A 252 1.10 -10.28 0.84
N ALA A 253 0.17 -11.23 1.02
CA ALA A 253 -0.08 -11.82 2.33
C ALA A 253 1.06 -12.76 2.74
N THR A 254 1.63 -13.48 1.78
CA THR A 254 2.70 -14.46 1.99
C THR A 254 3.91 -14.21 1.10
N PHE A 255 5.09 -14.59 1.57
CA PHE A 255 6.37 -14.50 0.84
C PHE A 255 7.05 -15.86 0.82
N SER A 256 6.52 -16.79 0.02
CA SER A 256 7.27 -17.98 -0.38
C SER A 256 8.43 -17.60 -1.31
N ASP A 257 9.39 -18.51 -1.49
CA ASP A 257 10.52 -18.29 -2.40
C ASP A 257 10.07 -17.89 -3.82
N SER A 258 8.95 -18.45 -4.28
CA SER A 258 8.33 -18.09 -5.57
C SER A 258 7.85 -16.64 -5.63
N VAL A 259 7.25 -16.12 -4.55
CA VAL A 259 6.83 -14.72 -4.46
C VAL A 259 8.05 -13.80 -4.40
N PHE A 260 9.06 -14.16 -3.61
CA PHE A 260 10.29 -13.39 -3.50
C PHE A 260 11.03 -13.32 -4.85
N HIS A 261 11.18 -14.45 -5.54
CA HIS A 261 11.77 -14.50 -6.87
C HIS A 261 10.95 -13.72 -7.92
N PHE A 262 9.62 -13.77 -7.83
CA PHE A 262 8.76 -12.95 -8.69
C PHE A 262 8.95 -11.46 -8.41
N ALA A 263 8.96 -11.05 -7.14
CA ALA A 263 9.13 -9.66 -6.76
C ALA A 263 10.49 -9.09 -7.18
N GLY A 264 11.57 -9.87 -7.04
CA GLY A 264 12.91 -9.48 -7.50
C GLY A 264 13.07 -9.35 -9.02
N LYS A 265 12.13 -9.86 -9.83
CA LYS A 265 12.08 -9.60 -11.28
C LYS A 265 11.44 -8.25 -11.63
N LEU A 266 10.65 -7.70 -10.71
CA LEU A 266 9.94 -6.44 -10.89
C LEU A 266 10.78 -5.31 -10.29
N ILE A 267 11.21 -5.45 -9.03
CA ILE A 267 11.84 -4.37 -8.28
C ILE A 267 13.27 -4.76 -7.91
N ALA A 268 14.25 -3.99 -8.39
CA ALA A 268 15.67 -4.31 -8.25
C ALA A 268 16.26 -3.92 -6.88
N ASP A 269 15.92 -2.74 -6.34
CA ASP A 269 16.39 -2.23 -5.04
C ASP A 269 15.21 -1.83 -4.12
N PRO A 270 14.35 -2.79 -3.73
CA PRO A 270 13.16 -2.50 -2.93
C PRO A 270 13.47 -2.28 -1.45
N ILE A 271 12.73 -1.38 -0.82
CA ILE A 271 12.58 -1.42 0.64
C ILE A 271 11.61 -2.56 0.99
N ILE A 272 12.10 -3.54 1.75
CA ILE A 272 11.31 -4.69 2.19
C ILE A 272 10.68 -4.42 3.56
N ILE A 273 9.36 -4.48 3.63
CA ILE A 273 8.58 -4.30 4.86
C ILE A 273 7.87 -5.60 5.19
N THR A 274 8.12 -6.16 6.38
CA THR A 274 7.52 -7.42 6.83
C THR A 274 6.83 -7.22 8.17
N ILE A 275 5.51 -7.42 8.23
CA ILE A 275 4.74 -7.36 9.47
C ILE A 275 4.36 -8.79 9.89
N ARG A 276 4.99 -9.27 10.97
CA ARG A 276 4.83 -10.65 11.43
C ARG A 276 3.45 -10.86 12.06
N ARG A 277 3.00 -12.12 12.04
CA ARG A 277 1.72 -12.56 12.61
C ARG A 277 1.61 -12.28 14.12
N GLN A 278 2.69 -12.45 14.87
CA GLN A 278 2.72 -12.24 16.32
C GLN A 278 2.59 -10.75 16.70
N ASP A 279 3.04 -9.85 15.80
CA ASP A 279 2.88 -8.42 15.98
C ASP A 279 1.45 -7.95 15.68
N GLN A 280 0.56 -8.85 15.26
CA GLN A 280 -0.83 -8.54 14.96
C GLN A 280 -1.73 -9.43 15.80
N SER A 281 -2.11 -8.95 16.99
CA SER A 281 -3.22 -9.58 17.71
C SER A 281 -4.47 -9.42 16.84
N LEU A 282 -5.06 -10.53 16.37
CA LEU A 282 -6.43 -10.57 15.88
C LEU A 282 -7.31 -11.08 17.02
N PRO A 283 -7.56 -10.27 18.09
CA PRO A 283 -8.22 -10.75 19.31
C PRO A 283 -9.62 -11.31 19.04
N TYR A 284 -10.22 -10.96 17.90
CA TYR A 284 -11.57 -11.33 17.50
C TYR A 284 -11.65 -12.63 16.67
N ILE A 285 -10.52 -13.22 16.23
CA ILE A 285 -10.55 -14.49 15.48
C ILE A 285 -10.29 -15.65 16.43
N ARG A 286 -11.34 -16.45 16.69
CA ARG A 286 -11.20 -17.73 17.41
C ARG A 286 -10.93 -18.85 16.41
N GLN A 287 -9.74 -19.42 16.47
CA GLN A 287 -9.34 -20.53 15.62
C GLN A 287 -9.71 -21.86 16.29
N TYR A 288 -10.36 -22.75 15.52
CA TYR A 288 -10.71 -24.10 15.95
C TYR A 288 -10.24 -25.09 14.88
N TYR A 289 -9.96 -26.33 15.29
CA TYR A 289 -9.74 -27.44 14.37
C TYR A 289 -10.67 -28.60 14.72
N VAL A 290 -11.07 -29.37 13.72
CA VAL A 290 -11.82 -30.62 13.89
C VAL A 290 -10.96 -31.75 13.33
N ARG A 291 -10.71 -32.76 14.15
CA ARG A 291 -9.98 -33.95 13.72
C ARG A 291 -10.95 -34.85 12.95
N SER A 292 -10.63 -35.13 11.70
CA SER A 292 -11.41 -36.04 10.85
C SER A 292 -10.56 -37.22 10.40
N LYS A 293 -11.17 -38.39 10.28
CA LYS A 293 -10.50 -39.63 9.86
C LYS A 293 -10.37 -39.73 8.34
N ASP A 294 -11.39 -39.26 7.62
CA ASP A 294 -11.46 -39.30 6.16
C ASP A 294 -12.30 -38.14 5.61
N ARG A 295 -12.51 -38.13 4.30
CA ARG A 295 -13.23 -37.06 3.60
C ARG A 295 -14.73 -37.04 3.93
N GLU A 296 -15.31 -38.19 4.23
CA GLU A 296 -16.73 -38.30 4.59
C GLU A 296 -16.95 -37.78 6.02
N ASP A 297 -16.08 -38.14 6.96
CA ASP A 297 -16.08 -37.61 8.33
C ASP A 297 -15.87 -36.09 8.35
N LYS A 298 -15.04 -35.55 7.45
CA LYS A 298 -14.90 -34.11 7.24
C LYS A 298 -16.18 -33.47 6.70
N TYR A 299 -16.87 -34.14 5.75
CA TYR A 299 -18.15 -33.67 5.22
C TYR A 299 -19.23 -33.64 6.32
N GLN A 300 -19.34 -34.70 7.11
CA GLN A 300 -20.27 -34.77 8.24
C GLN A 300 -19.94 -33.75 9.34
N ALA A 301 -18.66 -33.45 9.59
CA ALA A 301 -18.28 -32.41 10.55
C ALA A 301 -18.70 -30.99 10.11
N VAL A 302 -18.74 -30.73 8.80
CA VAL A 302 -19.13 -29.42 8.24
C VAL A 302 -20.64 -29.32 8.02
N TRP A 303 -21.28 -30.41 7.59
CA TRP A 303 -22.70 -30.46 7.23
C TRP A 303 -23.61 -30.89 8.41
N GLY A 304 -23.11 -31.77 9.27
CA GLY A 304 -23.84 -32.42 10.35
C GLY A 304 -24.00 -31.55 11.59
N GLY A 305 -24.73 -30.45 11.46
CA GLY A 305 -25.33 -29.76 12.61
C GLY A 305 -26.42 -30.63 13.23
N GLY A 306 -26.05 -31.61 14.08
CA GLY A 306 -27.06 -32.43 14.76
C GLY A 306 -26.59 -33.77 15.33
N GLY A 307 -25.45 -33.83 16.02
CA GLY A 307 -25.06 -35.03 16.74
C GLY A 307 -24.04 -34.70 17.82
N ARG A 308 -24.42 -34.87 19.09
CA ARG A 308 -23.53 -34.71 20.25
C ARG A 308 -22.23 -35.49 20.03
N SER A 309 -21.12 -34.79 19.81
CA SER A 309 -19.79 -35.34 20.11
C SER A 309 -19.13 -34.43 21.14
N GLU A 310 -18.61 -35.08 22.18
CA GLU A 310 -18.09 -34.48 23.40
C GLU A 310 -16.99 -33.47 23.08
N ARG A 311 -17.24 -32.20 23.40
CA ARG A 311 -16.19 -31.17 23.42
C ARG A 311 -15.26 -31.47 24.59
N SER A 312 -14.18 -32.19 24.32
CA SER A 312 -13.04 -32.26 25.24
C SER A 312 -12.25 -30.96 25.16
N SER A 313 -12.48 -30.06 26.12
CA SER A 313 -11.62 -28.92 26.38
C SER A 313 -10.39 -29.40 27.15
N ARG A 314 -9.24 -29.53 26.49
CA ARG A 314 -7.94 -29.42 27.17
C ARG A 314 -7.44 -27.99 26.96
N ALA A 315 -7.51 -27.20 28.02
CA ALA A 315 -6.71 -26.01 28.15
C ALA A 315 -5.25 -26.46 28.34
N SER A 316 -4.37 -25.99 27.45
CA SER A 316 -2.93 -26.03 27.69
C SER A 316 -2.56 -24.67 28.27
N ASN A 317 -2.05 -24.67 29.51
CA ASN A 317 -1.29 -23.57 30.09
C ASN A 317 0.01 -23.35 29.33
#